data_AF-A0A286XUT3-F1
#
_entry.id   AF-A0A286XUT3-F1
#
_cell.length_a   1.000
_cell.length_b   1.000
_cell.length_c   1.000
_cell.angle_alpha   90.00
_cell.angle_beta   90.00
_cell.angle_gamma   90.00
#
_symmetry.space_group_name_H-M   'P 1'
#
loop_
_entity.id
_entity.type
_entity.pdbx_description
1 polymer ?
#
loop_
_entity_poly.entity_id
_entity_poly.type
_entity_poly.pdbx_seq_one_letter_code
_entity_poly.pdbx_strand_id
1 'polypeptide(L)'
;MEPEEGTALWRLQKLPPERGAQILQQLNQLSSSHQEPIMKCLRSRKDEIKQVLLREIVNISSAQLQDFDWQLKLALSSDKIATLQMPLLTLHLDVKENGEVKPYSVE
;
A
#
# COMPACT_ATOMS: atom_id res chain seq x y z
N MET A 1 13.25 16.88 -20.41
CA MET A 1 12.83 15.48 -20.21
C MET A 1 12.91 15.29 -18.70
N GLU A 2 11.82 15.61 -18.02
CA GLU A 2 11.74 15.57 -16.56
C GLU A 2 11.55 14.12 -16.08
N PRO A 3 12.10 13.73 -14.93
CA PRO A 3 11.94 12.38 -14.40
C PRO A 3 10.57 12.23 -13.73
N GLU A 4 9.74 11.37 -14.31
CA GLU A 4 8.40 10.97 -13.85
C GLU A 4 8.47 10.01 -12.63
N GLU A 5 9.01 10.45 -11.50
CA GLU A 5 8.98 9.64 -10.25
C GLU A 5 8.29 10.34 -9.06
N GLY A 6 7.74 11.54 -9.26
CA GLY A 6 7.02 12.28 -8.21
C GLY A 6 5.49 12.13 -8.20
N THR A 7 4.90 11.44 -9.18
CA THR A 7 3.47 11.58 -9.50
C THR A 7 2.54 10.64 -8.72
N ALA A 8 3.06 9.70 -7.94
CA ALA A 8 2.25 8.65 -7.31
C ALA A 8 1.62 9.03 -5.96
N LEU A 9 2.28 9.87 -5.14
CA LEU A 9 1.89 10.03 -3.73
C LEU A 9 0.74 11.03 -3.47
N TRP A 10 0.53 12.04 -4.33
CA TRP A 10 -0.58 12.98 -4.16
C TRP A 10 -1.94 12.39 -4.57
N ARG A 11 -1.97 11.31 -5.38
CA ARG A 11 -3.21 10.64 -5.79
C ARG A 11 -3.92 9.92 -4.64
N LEU A 12 -3.19 9.54 -3.58
CA LEU A 12 -3.77 8.93 -2.38
C LEU A 12 -4.52 9.94 -1.49
N GLN A 13 -4.49 11.23 -1.80
CA GLN A 13 -5.25 12.27 -1.08
C GLN A 13 -6.54 12.71 -1.79
N LYS A 14 -7.18 11.81 -2.54
CA LYS A 14 -8.53 12.04 -3.07
C LYS A 14 -9.40 10.79 -2.86
N LEU A 15 -9.58 10.39 -1.60
CA LEU A 15 -10.78 9.62 -1.25
C LEU A 15 -11.98 10.55 -1.57
N PRO A 16 -12.96 10.16 -2.40
CA PRO A 16 -14.00 11.08 -2.83
C PRO A 16 -14.75 11.64 -1.61
N PRO A 17 -14.63 12.95 -1.29
CA PRO A 17 -15.35 13.54 -0.15
C PRO A 17 -16.88 13.50 -0.35
N GLU A 18 -17.31 13.28 -1.59
CA GLU A 18 -18.71 13.28 -2.03
C GLU A 18 -19.52 12.15 -1.39
N ARG A 19 -18.96 10.95 -1.24
CA ARG A 19 -19.68 9.82 -0.62
C ARG A 19 -19.89 10.03 0.88
N GLY A 20 -18.89 10.60 1.56
CA GLY A 20 -19.00 10.93 2.99
C GLY A 20 -20.06 12.01 3.23
N ALA A 21 -20.11 13.03 2.36
CA ALA A 21 -21.11 14.10 2.44
C ALA A 21 -22.55 13.60 2.23
N GLN A 22 -22.78 12.69 1.27
CA GLN A 22 -24.08 12.08 1.02
C GLN A 22 -24.59 11.26 2.23
N ILE A 23 -23.73 10.46 2.84
CA ILE A 23 -24.08 9.66 4.02
C ILE A 23 -24.43 10.57 5.21
N LEU A 24 -23.67 11.65 5.42
CA LEU A 24 -23.99 12.65 6.46
C LEU A 24 -25.32 13.35 6.20
N GLN A 25 -25.62 13.67 4.94
CA GLN A 25 -26.91 14.26 4.56
C GLN A 25 -28.08 13.31 4.81
N GLN A 26 -27.92 12.01 4.57
CA GLN A 26 -28.95 11.00 4.88
C GLN A 26 -29.12 10.80 6.38
N LEU A 27 -28.03 10.79 7.15
CA LEU A 27 -28.07 10.73 8.61
C LEU A 27 -28.81 11.93 9.20
N ASN A 28 -28.58 13.13 8.67
CA ASN A 28 -29.23 14.36 9.11
C ASN A 28 -30.75 14.39 8.87
N GLN A 29 -31.29 13.51 8.03
CA GLN A 29 -32.73 13.36 7.81
C GLN A 29 -33.41 12.47 8.87
N LEU A 30 -32.62 11.74 9.67
CA LEU A 30 -33.12 10.88 10.75
C LEU A 30 -33.27 11.68 12.05
N SER A 31 -34.19 11.25 12.93
CA SER A 31 -34.28 11.81 14.28
C SER A 31 -33.04 11.48 15.11
N SER A 32 -32.75 12.32 16.12
CA SER A 32 -31.61 12.14 17.02
C SER A 32 -31.59 10.77 17.71
N SER A 33 -32.77 10.20 18.01
CA SER A 33 -32.93 8.86 18.57
C SER A 33 -32.37 7.74 17.68
N HIS A 34 -32.34 7.93 16.37
CA HIS A 34 -31.82 6.97 15.41
C HIS A 34 -30.39 7.29 14.97
N GLN A 35 -29.99 8.56 14.99
CA GLN A 35 -28.64 8.98 14.65
C GLN A 35 -27.58 8.45 15.64
N GLU A 36 -27.85 8.54 16.94
CA GLU A 36 -26.87 8.21 17.97
C GLU A 36 -26.41 6.74 17.94
N PRO A 37 -27.31 5.74 17.85
CA PRO A 37 -26.89 4.34 17.73
C PRO A 37 -26.09 4.06 16.45
N ILE A 38 -26.47 4.69 15.33
CA ILE A 38 -25.77 4.52 14.04
C ILE A 38 -24.37 5.11 14.12
N MET A 39 -24.23 6.32 14.65
CA MET A 39 -22.93 6.97 14.83
C MET A 39 -22.04 6.19 15.80
N LYS A 40 -22.59 5.63 16.87
CA LYS A 40 -21.86 4.76 17.79
C LYS A 40 -21.31 3.51 17.08
N CYS A 41 -22.13 2.85 16.26
CA CYS A 41 -21.71 1.69 15.46
C CYS A 41 -20.58 2.05 14.48
N LEU A 42 -20.75 3.11 13.69
CA LEU A 42 -19.75 3.57 12.72
C LEU A 42 -18.43 3.95 13.38
N ARG A 43 -18.47 4.63 14.52
CA ARG A 43 -17.26 4.97 15.28
C ARG A 43 -16.56 3.73 15.80
N SER A 44 -17.30 2.76 16.34
CA SER A 44 -16.72 1.53 16.89
C SER A 44 -16.01 0.68 15.83
N ARG A 45 -16.45 0.76 14.57
CA ARG A 45 -15.91 -0.03 13.44
C ARG A 45 -15.06 0.77 12.47
N LYS A 46 -14.67 1.99 12.84
CA LYS A 46 -13.95 2.92 11.95
C LYS A 46 -12.71 2.30 11.33
N ASP A 47 -11.90 1.62 12.13
CA ASP A 47 -10.64 1.05 11.66
C ASP A 47 -10.85 -0.16 10.75
N GLU A 48 -11.82 -1.03 11.04
CA GLU A 48 -12.22 -2.12 10.15
C GLU A 48 -12.67 -1.59 8.79
N ILE A 49 -13.58 -0.61 8.79
CA ILE A 49 -14.11 0.02 7.57
C ILE A 49 -12.97 0.66 6.78
N LYS A 50 -12.07 1.39 7.44
CA LYS A 50 -10.89 1.99 6.80
C LYS A 50 -10.00 0.92 6.17
N GLN A 51 -9.73 -0.17 6.88
CA GLN A 51 -8.88 -1.26 6.38
C GLN A 51 -9.48 -1.94 5.15
N VAL A 52 -10.78 -2.23 5.15
CA VAL A 52 -11.47 -2.80 3.99
C VAL A 52 -11.42 -1.87 2.79
N LEU A 53 -11.74 -0.59 2.97
CA LEU A 53 -11.71 0.40 1.89
C LEU A 53 -10.29 0.62 1.33
N LEU A 54 -9.28 0.64 2.19
CA LEU A 54 -7.89 0.74 1.75
C LEU A 54 -7.45 -0.51 0.98
N ARG A 55 -7.83 -1.71 1.43
CA ARG A 55 -7.55 -2.95 0.70
C ARG A 55 -8.20 -2.94 -0.68
N GLU A 56 -9.44 -2.49 -0.81
CA GLU A 56 -10.10 -2.37 -2.12
C GLU A 56 -9.32 -1.46 -3.07
N ILE A 57 -8.84 -0.31 -2.58
CA ILE A 57 -8.04 0.63 -3.38
C ILE A 57 -6.69 0.05 -3.74
N VAL A 58 -5.99 -0.55 -2.77
CA VAL A 58 -4.68 -1.18 -3.00
C VAL A 58 -4.82 -2.36 -3.96
N ASN A 59 -5.94 -3.09 -3.93
CA ASN A 59 -6.25 -4.17 -4.87
C ASN A 59 -6.50 -3.72 -6.31
N ILE A 60 -6.62 -2.42 -6.58
CA ILE A 60 -6.66 -1.87 -7.95
C ILE A 60 -5.25 -1.92 -8.58
N SER A 61 -4.19 -1.94 -7.76
CA SER A 61 -2.82 -2.10 -8.27
C SER A 61 -2.64 -3.49 -8.85
N SER A 62 -2.18 -3.55 -10.11
CA SER A 62 -1.90 -4.79 -10.83
C SER A 62 -0.81 -5.64 -10.18
N ALA A 63 0.06 -5.02 -9.38
CA ALA A 63 1.15 -5.66 -8.65
C ALA A 63 1.28 -5.06 -7.24
N GLN A 64 1.42 -5.91 -6.22
CA GLN A 64 1.57 -5.52 -4.81
C GLN A 64 2.61 -6.39 -4.12
N LEU A 65 3.71 -5.79 -3.66
CA LEU A 65 4.70 -6.48 -2.82
C LEU A 65 4.03 -6.98 -1.53
N GLN A 66 4.14 -8.29 -1.26
CA GLN A 66 3.62 -8.95 -0.07
C GLN A 66 4.72 -9.14 0.97
N ASP A 67 5.88 -9.63 0.51
CA ASP A 67 7.01 -9.92 1.38
C ASP A 67 8.33 -9.71 0.62
N PHE A 68 9.42 -9.53 1.35
CA PHE A 68 10.76 -9.51 0.77
C PHE A 68 11.82 -10.06 1.71
N ASP A 69 12.75 -10.79 1.13
CA ASP A 69 13.99 -11.24 1.76
C ASP A 69 15.18 -10.63 1.04
N TRP A 70 16.29 -10.46 1.74
CA TRP A 70 17.51 -9.95 1.15
C TRP A 70 18.74 -10.71 1.65
N GLN A 71 19.75 -10.82 0.78
CA GLN A 71 21.02 -11.43 1.11
C GLN A 71 22.16 -10.52 0.64
N LEU A 72 23.06 -10.16 1.56
CA LEU A 72 24.29 -9.43 1.24
C LEU A 72 25.49 -10.38 1.32
N LYS A 73 26.29 -10.42 0.26
CA LYS A 73 27.56 -11.17 0.19
C LYS A 73 28.71 -10.20 -0.08
N LEU A 74 29.88 -10.51 0.46
CA LEU A 74 31.12 -9.80 0.13
C LEU A 74 31.96 -10.73 -0.75
N ALA A 75 32.00 -10.44 -2.04
CA ALA A 75 32.83 -11.18 -2.98
C ALA A 75 34.21 -10.52 -3.11
N LEU A 76 35.24 -11.32 -3.36
CA LEU A 76 36.54 -10.78 -3.72
C LEU A 76 36.48 -10.28 -5.16
N SER A 77 36.76 -8.99 -5.36
CA SER A 77 36.90 -8.38 -6.69
C SER A 77 38.10 -8.98 -7.41
N SER A 78 37.90 -9.61 -8.57
CA SER A 78 38.98 -10.15 -9.40
C SER A 78 39.66 -9.07 -10.25
N ASP A 79 39.04 -7.89 -10.37
CA ASP A 79 39.43 -6.79 -11.24
C ASP A 79 40.37 -5.77 -10.57
N LYS A 80 40.71 -5.92 -9.27
CA LYS A 80 41.62 -5.02 -8.56
C LYS A 80 42.62 -5.78 -7.67
N ILE A 81 43.90 -5.42 -7.81
CA ILE A 81 45.04 -6.02 -7.08
C ILE A 81 45.03 -5.68 -5.56
N ALA A 82 44.16 -4.77 -5.12
CA ALA A 82 43.86 -4.55 -3.71
C ALA A 82 42.57 -5.27 -3.35
N THR A 83 42.55 -5.95 -2.20
CA THR A 83 41.48 -6.78 -1.63
C THR A 83 40.18 -5.98 -1.37
N LEU A 84 39.55 -5.46 -2.43
CA LEU A 84 38.30 -4.74 -2.33
C LEU A 84 37.17 -5.78 -2.29
N GLN A 85 36.53 -5.87 -1.13
CA GLN A 85 35.32 -6.66 -0.99
C GLN A 85 34.19 -5.95 -1.77
N MET A 86 33.68 -6.59 -2.82
CA MET A 86 32.52 -6.11 -3.57
C MET A 86 31.25 -6.58 -2.86
N PRO A 87 30.38 -5.66 -2.39
CA PRO A 87 29.07 -6.04 -1.87
C PRO A 87 28.17 -6.48 -3.02
N LEU A 88 27.61 -7.68 -2.91
CA LEU A 88 26.61 -8.25 -3.80
C LEU A 88 25.30 -8.38 -3.02
N LEU A 89 24.24 -7.72 -3.48
CA LEU A 89 22.92 -7.73 -2.86
C LEU A 89 21.97 -8.55 -3.72
N THR A 90 21.43 -9.63 -3.16
CA THR A 90 20.31 -10.37 -3.75
C THR A 90 19.03 -9.98 -3.03
N LEU A 91 18.00 -9.64 -3.78
CA LEU A 91 16.65 -9.39 -3.27
C LEU A 91 15.72 -10.49 -3.78
N HIS A 92 14.90 -11.03 -2.88
CA HIS A 92 13.77 -11.89 -3.20
C HIS A 92 12.50 -11.12 -2.86
N LEU A 93 11.57 -11.05 -3.80
CA LEU A 93 10.34 -10.27 -3.69
C LEU A 93 9.15 -11.17 -3.97
N ASP A 94 8.22 -11.28 -3.03
CA ASP A 94 6.94 -11.93 -3.27
C ASP A 94 5.92 -10.87 -3.66
N VAL A 95 5.51 -10.86 -4.93
CA VAL A 95 4.61 -9.84 -5.49
C VAL A 95 3.29 -10.48 -5.84
N LYS A 96 2.21 -9.99 -5.26
CA LYS A 96 0.84 -10.35 -5.63
C LYS A 96 0.43 -9.62 -6.90
N GLU A 97 0.21 -10.37 -7.97
CA GLU A 97 -0.28 -9.88 -9.26
C GLU A 97 -1.59 -10.59 -9.63
N ASN A 98 -2.62 -9.82 -9.96
CA ASN A 98 -3.93 -10.35 -10.37
C ASN A 98 -4.53 -11.39 -9.40
N GLY A 99 -4.16 -11.33 -8.11
CA GLY A 99 -4.63 -12.27 -7.08
C GLY A 99 -3.65 -13.40 -6.73
N GLU A 100 -2.65 -13.67 -7.57
CA GLU A 100 -1.64 -14.72 -7.35
C GLU A 100 -0.31 -14.12 -6.86
N VAL A 101 0.35 -14.79 -5.91
CA VAL A 101 1.68 -14.37 -5.45
C VAL A 101 2.75 -14.99 -6.35
N LYS A 102 3.58 -14.13 -6.95
CA LYS A 102 4.70 -14.50 -7.82
C LYS A 102 6.03 -14.08 -7.19
N PRO A 103 7.01 -14.99 -7.12
CA PRO A 103 8.34 -14.66 -6.64
C PRO A 103 9.19 -14.02 -7.74
N TYR A 104 9.93 -12.97 -7.38
CA TYR A 104 10.91 -12.30 -8.21
C TYR A 104 12.27 -12.28 -7.50
N SER A 105 13.36 -12.26 -8.27
CA SER A 105 14.72 -12.15 -7.73
C SER A 105 15.55 -11.15 -8.51
N VAL A 106 16.31 -10.32 -7.79
CA VAL A 106 17.18 -9.27 -8.35
C VAL A 106 18.59 -9.44 -7.74
N GLU A 107 19.63 -9.37 -8.56
CA GLU A 107 21.05 -9.50 -8.18
C GLU A 107 21.86 -8.25 -8.55
#